data_AF-A0A950LXC3-F1
#
_entry.id   AF-A0A950LXC3-F1
#
_cell.length_a   1.000
_cell.length_b   1.000
_cell.length_c   1.000
_cell.angle_alpha   90.00
_cell.angle_beta   90.00
_cell.angle_gamma   90.00
#
_symmetry.space_group_name_H-M   'P 1'
#
loop_
_entity.id
_entity.type
_entity.pdbx_description
1 polymer ?
#
loop_
_entity_poly.entity_id
_entity_poly.type
_entity_poly.pdbx_seq_one_letter_code
_entity_poly.pdbx_strand_id
1 'polypeptide(L)'
;MAEIPMVFILAGLAAYTLLASADFGAGLWTLVAGPGRAGRAPTREHARHAMGPVWEANHVWLIFVLVVCWTAYPLAFGSITSTLAVPLFIAAVGIILRGASYALRGQLEGVHGRHPIENLFALSSILTPFTLGTVVGGIASGRVPIGNATGDLITSWLNPTSVLIGALAVTIGGYLAAVYLAADAHRLGTRTLELDFRARALTTGICAGALALAGLLVVRYDAPSLFNGLTSDGGAAMIGFSAAAGLTTLFLVRRHHYGPARVSAALAVAAVIAGWALAQRPRVLPGLTIDQAAAGRSTLLAVIIAVAGGAIVLVPSLILLFHLVLRGRLDPAAAPDATVPTPPSITRKGRTRLLAAFAGTTLLIGAGVTVFADPGWARALGVICLFACALSTFSLATAQPDQKTSPSSGISSRR
;
A
#
# COMPACT_ATOMS: atom_id res chain seq x y z
N MET A 1 -2.83 11.85 25.15
CA MET A 1 -2.49 10.48 24.68
C MET A 1 -3.40 10.00 23.57
N ALA A 2 -4.69 10.37 23.58
CA ALA A 2 -5.64 10.01 22.54
C ALA A 2 -5.21 10.45 21.13
N GLU A 3 -4.38 11.48 20.96
CA GLU A 3 -3.91 11.91 19.63
C GLU A 3 -2.81 11.02 19.02
N ILE A 4 -2.06 10.26 19.82
CA ILE A 4 -0.88 9.52 19.33
C ILE A 4 -1.29 8.43 18.32
N PRO A 5 -2.30 7.57 18.59
CA PRO A 5 -2.76 6.59 17.60
C PRO A 5 -3.32 7.21 16.33
N MET A 6 -3.85 8.44 16.39
CA MET A 6 -4.30 9.18 15.21
C MET A 6 -3.12 9.49 14.28
N VAL A 7 -1.98 9.86 14.84
CA VAL A 7 -0.75 10.06 14.04
C VAL A 7 -0.33 8.76 13.36
N PHE A 8 -0.45 7.61 14.03
CA PHE A 8 -0.18 6.31 13.41
C PHE A 8 -1.14 6.01 12.27
N ILE A 9 -2.45 6.25 12.46
CA ILE A 9 -3.46 6.09 11.40
C ILE A 9 -3.13 6.98 10.20
N LEU A 10 -2.78 8.25 10.42
CA LEU A 10 -2.44 9.17 9.35
C LEU A 10 -1.15 8.78 8.62
N ALA A 11 -0.12 8.32 9.34
CA ALA A 11 1.09 7.79 8.74
C ALA A 11 0.82 6.52 7.92
N GLY A 12 0.02 5.59 8.45
CA GLY A 12 -0.39 4.37 7.75
C GLY A 12 -1.24 4.68 6.51
N LEU A 13 -2.15 5.65 6.61
CA LEU A 13 -2.97 6.10 5.48
C LEU A 13 -2.10 6.76 4.42
N ALA A 14 -1.15 7.62 4.80
CA ALA A 14 -0.20 8.21 3.88
C ALA A 14 0.66 7.14 3.20
N ALA A 15 1.20 6.18 3.95
CA ALA A 15 1.96 5.07 3.38
C ALA A 15 1.12 4.24 2.40
N TYR A 16 -0.13 3.93 2.76
CA TYR A 16 -1.06 3.22 1.87
C TYR A 16 -1.37 4.01 0.60
N THR A 17 -1.75 5.29 0.72
CA THR A 17 -2.04 6.14 -0.44
C THR A 17 -0.80 6.33 -1.32
N LEU A 18 0.40 6.41 -0.77
CA LEU A 18 1.60 6.55 -1.58
C LEU A 18 1.97 5.26 -2.31
N LEU A 19 2.02 4.15 -1.59
CA LEU A 19 2.54 2.89 -2.10
C LEU A 19 1.48 2.11 -2.90
N ALA A 20 0.25 2.04 -2.38
CA ALA A 20 -0.84 1.33 -3.05
C ALA A 20 -1.35 2.11 -4.27
N SER A 21 -1.44 3.45 -4.22
CA SER A 21 -1.94 4.21 -5.37
C SER A 21 -1.02 4.15 -6.59
N ALA A 22 0.30 3.99 -6.40
CA ALA A 22 1.21 3.71 -7.51
C ALA A 22 0.91 2.35 -8.19
N ASP A 23 0.58 1.32 -7.41
CA ASP A 23 0.20 0.00 -7.92
C ASP A 23 -1.21 0.01 -8.57
N PHE A 24 -2.18 0.72 -7.99
CA PHE A 24 -3.48 0.94 -8.61
C PHE A 24 -3.34 1.72 -9.93
N GLY A 25 -2.53 2.78 -9.96
CA GLY A 25 -2.29 3.57 -11.16
C GLY A 25 -1.55 2.81 -12.25
N ALA A 26 -0.65 1.90 -11.91
CA ALA A 26 -0.02 1.03 -12.90
C ALA A 26 -1.07 0.16 -13.61
N GLY A 27 -2.02 -0.38 -12.87
CA GLY A 27 -3.16 -1.10 -13.43
C GLY A 27 -4.04 -0.24 -14.33
N LEU A 28 -4.33 1.01 -13.94
CA LEU A 28 -4.99 2.00 -14.81
C LEU A 28 -4.24 2.20 -16.13
N TRP A 29 -2.91 2.37 -16.08
CA TRP A 29 -2.09 2.55 -17.28
C TRP A 29 -2.01 1.31 -18.17
N THR A 30 -2.24 0.11 -17.65
CA THR A 30 -2.35 -1.10 -18.46
C THR A 30 -3.65 -1.17 -19.28
N LEU A 31 -4.72 -0.49 -18.82
CA LEU A 31 -6.01 -0.38 -19.51
C LEU A 31 -6.00 0.74 -20.55
N VAL A 32 -5.56 1.92 -20.12
CA VAL A 32 -5.53 3.18 -20.90
C VAL A 32 -4.24 3.29 -21.72
N ALA A 33 -3.49 2.19 -21.90
CA ALA A 33 -2.38 2.12 -22.84
C ALA A 33 -2.91 2.30 -24.28
N GLY A 34 -3.11 3.55 -24.69
CA GLY A 34 -3.38 3.94 -26.07
C GLY A 34 -2.17 3.72 -26.98
N PRO A 35 -2.24 4.13 -28.26
CA PRO A 35 -1.14 4.03 -29.22
C PRO A 35 -0.07 5.10 -28.94
N GLY A 36 0.44 5.15 -27.70
CA GLY A 36 1.62 5.95 -27.37
C GLY A 36 2.83 5.52 -28.19
N ARG A 37 3.92 6.29 -28.13
CA ARG A 37 5.12 6.03 -28.95
C ARG A 37 5.72 4.66 -28.69
N ALA A 38 5.59 4.12 -27.47
CA ALA A 38 6.07 2.80 -27.11
C ALA A 38 5.11 1.66 -27.47
N GLY A 39 3.87 1.97 -27.86
CA GLY A 39 2.84 0.98 -28.12
C GLY A 39 2.27 0.31 -26.85
N ARG A 40 1.15 -0.41 -27.04
CA ARG A 40 0.36 -0.98 -25.93
C ARG A 40 1.07 -2.12 -25.22
N ALA A 41 1.73 -3.04 -25.93
CA ALA A 41 2.37 -4.20 -25.33
C ALA A 41 3.59 -3.83 -24.44
N PRO A 42 4.57 -3.02 -24.91
CA PRO A 42 5.71 -2.62 -24.08
C PRO A 42 5.31 -1.80 -22.84
N THR A 43 4.32 -0.92 -22.98
CA THR A 43 3.79 -0.15 -21.84
C THR A 43 3.25 -1.05 -20.74
N ARG A 44 2.51 -2.09 -21.12
CA ARG A 44 1.88 -3.03 -20.18
C ARG A 44 2.91 -3.91 -19.51
N GLU A 45 3.90 -4.37 -20.28
CA GLU A 45 4.96 -5.21 -19.74
C GLU A 45 5.83 -4.46 -18.73
N HIS A 46 6.22 -3.23 -19.07
CA HIS A 46 6.95 -2.34 -18.17
C HIS A 46 6.20 -2.09 -16.85
N ALA A 47 4.91 -1.75 -16.95
CA ALA A 47 4.07 -1.51 -15.78
C ALA A 47 3.91 -2.76 -14.88
N ARG A 48 3.93 -3.97 -15.46
CA ARG A 48 3.86 -5.22 -14.71
C ARG A 48 5.16 -5.51 -13.98
N HIS A 49 6.28 -5.47 -14.70
CA HIS A 49 7.58 -5.83 -14.16
C HIS A 49 8.00 -4.90 -13.01
N ALA A 50 7.73 -3.60 -13.16
CA ALA A 50 8.08 -2.60 -12.17
C ALA A 50 7.26 -2.66 -10.86
N MET A 51 6.11 -3.37 -10.85
CA MET A 51 5.14 -3.33 -9.74
C MET A 51 4.93 -4.67 -9.03
N GLY A 52 5.29 -5.80 -9.67
CA GLY A 52 5.05 -7.15 -9.13
C GLY A 52 5.49 -7.37 -7.66
N PRO A 53 6.71 -6.98 -7.25
CA PRO A 53 7.20 -7.20 -5.88
C PRO A 53 6.53 -6.35 -4.79
N VAL A 54 5.82 -5.28 -5.15
CA VAL A 54 5.40 -4.23 -4.19
C VAL A 54 3.94 -4.42 -3.74
N TRP A 55 3.12 -5.13 -4.52
CA TRP A 55 1.68 -5.30 -4.25
C TRP A 55 1.35 -5.92 -2.89
N GLU A 56 2.05 -7.01 -2.52
CA GLU A 56 1.79 -7.74 -1.27
C GLU A 56 2.07 -6.88 -0.03
N ALA A 57 3.14 -6.07 -0.09
CA ALA A 57 3.54 -5.19 1.00
C ALA A 57 2.57 -4.02 1.22
N ASN A 58 1.86 -3.57 0.17
CA ASN A 58 1.02 -2.38 0.24
C ASN A 58 -0.21 -2.56 1.14
N HIS A 59 -0.82 -3.74 1.15
CA HIS A 59 -2.07 -3.98 1.88
C HIS A 59 -1.89 -4.02 3.40
N VAL A 60 -0.67 -4.28 3.87
CA VAL A 60 -0.32 -4.25 5.30
C VAL A 60 -0.67 -2.89 5.91
N TRP A 61 -0.46 -1.79 5.19
CA TRP A 61 -0.77 -0.44 5.67
C TRP A 61 -2.27 -0.20 5.87
N LEU A 62 -3.11 -0.73 4.97
CA LEU A 62 -4.56 -0.62 5.11
C LEU A 62 -5.05 -1.40 6.33
N ILE A 63 -4.58 -2.65 6.51
CA ILE A 63 -4.93 -3.46 7.67
C ILE A 63 -4.43 -2.80 8.95
N PHE A 64 -3.23 -2.24 8.95
CA PHE A 64 -2.68 -1.48 10.06
C PHE A 64 -3.60 -0.31 10.46
N VAL A 65 -4.03 0.51 9.49
CA VAL A 65 -4.97 1.61 9.73
C VAL A 65 -6.28 1.11 10.35
N LEU A 66 -6.86 0.04 9.81
CA LEU A 66 -8.12 -0.51 10.31
C LEU A 66 -7.97 -1.06 11.73
N VAL A 67 -6.92 -1.82 12.02
CA VAL A 67 -6.67 -2.41 13.35
C VAL A 67 -6.39 -1.34 14.39
N VAL A 68 -5.58 -0.33 14.08
CA VAL A 68 -5.32 0.78 15.00
C VAL A 68 -6.59 1.59 15.23
N CYS A 69 -7.37 1.88 14.19
CA CYS A 69 -8.64 2.59 14.31
C CYS A 69 -9.63 1.82 15.19
N TRP A 70 -9.80 0.51 14.94
CA TRP A 70 -10.68 -0.35 15.73
C TRP A 70 -10.26 -0.42 17.20
N THR A 71 -8.97 -0.58 17.46
CA THR A 71 -8.45 -0.77 18.83
C THR A 71 -8.41 0.53 19.62
N ALA A 72 -8.00 1.64 18.99
CA ALA A 72 -7.84 2.92 19.67
C ALA A 72 -9.11 3.78 19.68
N TYR A 73 -10.00 3.63 18.69
CA TYR A 73 -11.23 4.42 18.54
C TYR A 73 -12.45 3.55 18.17
N PRO A 74 -12.84 2.58 19.02
CA PRO A 74 -13.83 1.56 18.68
C PRO A 74 -15.20 2.15 18.30
N LEU A 75 -15.64 3.23 18.96
CA LEU A 75 -16.92 3.89 18.66
C LEU A 75 -16.90 4.53 17.27
N ALA A 76 -15.81 5.20 16.91
CA ALA A 76 -15.64 5.78 15.58
C ALA A 76 -15.56 4.68 14.52
N PHE A 77 -14.80 3.61 14.78
CA PHE A 77 -14.67 2.47 13.89
C PHE A 77 -16.01 1.79 13.60
N GLY A 78 -16.82 1.51 14.63
CA GLY A 78 -18.15 0.91 14.46
C GLY A 78 -19.07 1.81 13.63
N SER A 79 -19.07 3.11 13.89
CA SER A 79 -19.87 4.09 13.15
C SER A 79 -19.47 4.15 11.66
N ILE A 80 -18.16 4.22 11.38
CA ILE A 80 -17.60 4.27 10.03
C ILE A 80 -17.90 2.99 9.27
N THR A 81 -17.57 1.83 9.84
CA THR A 81 -17.67 0.54 9.13
C THR A 81 -19.11 0.12 8.88
N SER A 82 -20.03 0.42 9.80
CA SER A 82 -21.45 0.12 9.60
C SER A 82 -22.12 1.07 8.60
N THR A 83 -21.82 2.37 8.65
CA THR A 83 -22.39 3.36 7.71
C THR A 83 -21.83 3.19 6.29
N LEU A 84 -20.52 2.95 6.17
CA LEU A 84 -19.80 2.87 4.89
C LEU A 84 -19.53 1.42 4.47
N ALA A 85 -20.38 0.49 4.90
CA ALA A 85 -20.22 -0.94 4.64
C ALA A 85 -20.19 -1.26 3.13
N VAL A 86 -21.06 -0.62 2.34
CA VAL A 86 -21.16 -0.83 0.88
C VAL A 86 -19.85 -0.48 0.16
N PRO A 87 -19.31 0.75 0.24
CA PRO A 87 -18.07 1.08 -0.47
C PRO A 87 -16.85 0.31 0.09
N LEU A 88 -16.82 -0.01 1.38
CA LEU A 88 -15.77 -0.85 1.97
C LEU A 88 -15.83 -2.28 1.43
N PHE A 89 -17.02 -2.86 1.28
CA PHE A 89 -17.20 -4.17 0.69
C PHE A 89 -16.77 -4.19 -0.78
N ILE A 90 -17.16 -3.17 -1.55
CA ILE A 90 -16.73 -3.02 -2.96
C ILE A 90 -15.19 -2.90 -3.04
N ALA A 91 -14.57 -2.12 -2.14
CA ALA A 91 -13.11 -2.00 -2.06
C ALA A 91 -12.46 -3.37 -1.78
N ALA A 92 -13.00 -4.12 -0.82
CA ALA A 92 -12.51 -5.46 -0.46
C ALA A 92 -12.62 -6.44 -1.63
N VAL A 93 -13.76 -6.48 -2.32
CA VAL A 93 -13.94 -7.28 -3.54
C VAL A 93 -12.91 -6.87 -4.59
N GLY A 94 -12.70 -5.57 -4.83
CA GLY A 94 -11.69 -5.10 -5.76
C GLY A 94 -10.26 -5.56 -5.40
N ILE A 95 -9.89 -5.54 -4.12
CA ILE A 95 -8.60 -6.05 -3.64
C ILE A 95 -8.46 -7.55 -3.90
N ILE A 96 -9.50 -8.34 -3.61
CA ILE A 96 -9.52 -9.79 -3.85
C ILE A 96 -9.36 -10.08 -5.34
N LEU A 97 -10.12 -9.38 -6.20
CA LEU A 97 -10.05 -9.56 -7.65
C LEU A 97 -8.67 -9.21 -8.20
N ARG A 98 -7.97 -8.19 -7.65
CA ARG A 98 -6.59 -7.88 -8.01
C ARG A 98 -5.64 -9.02 -7.64
N GLY A 99 -5.71 -9.51 -6.41
CA GLY A 99 -4.87 -10.62 -5.93
C GLY A 99 -5.07 -11.89 -6.75
N ALA A 100 -6.33 -12.24 -7.02
CA ALA A 100 -6.68 -13.36 -7.91
C ALA A 100 -6.13 -13.14 -9.33
N SER A 101 -6.25 -11.93 -9.87
CA SER A 101 -5.75 -11.61 -11.21
C SER A 101 -4.23 -11.62 -11.30
N TYR A 102 -3.48 -11.40 -10.21
CA TYR A 102 -2.02 -11.58 -10.18
C TYR A 102 -1.66 -13.07 -10.15
N ALA A 103 -2.29 -13.85 -9.26
CA ALA A 103 -2.03 -15.29 -9.12
C ALA A 103 -2.39 -16.10 -10.38
N LEU A 104 -3.57 -15.85 -10.97
CA LEU A 104 -4.06 -16.57 -12.14
C LEU A 104 -3.30 -16.20 -13.42
N ARG A 105 -2.71 -15.00 -13.51
CA ARG A 105 -2.03 -14.56 -14.74
C ARG A 105 -0.72 -15.27 -14.99
N GLY A 106 0.04 -15.61 -13.94
CA GLY A 106 1.25 -16.42 -14.08
C GLY A 106 0.98 -17.83 -14.61
N GLN A 107 -0.25 -18.33 -14.45
CA GLN A 107 -0.67 -19.64 -14.95
C GLN A 107 -1.27 -19.61 -16.37
N LEU A 108 -1.58 -18.44 -16.90
CA LEU A 108 -2.31 -18.26 -18.17
C LEU A 108 -1.45 -17.60 -19.27
N GLU A 109 -0.13 -17.67 -19.15
CA GLU A 109 0.78 -17.25 -20.21
C GLU A 109 0.55 -18.10 -21.47
N GLY A 110 -0.01 -17.49 -22.53
CA GLY A 110 -0.20 -18.12 -23.84
C GLY A 110 -1.62 -18.55 -24.21
N VAL A 111 -2.63 -18.34 -23.36
CA VAL A 111 -4.00 -18.85 -23.59
C VAL A 111 -5.01 -17.71 -23.88
N HIS A 112 -6.04 -18.00 -24.68
CA HIS A 112 -7.14 -17.10 -25.11
C HIS A 112 -7.96 -16.45 -23.96
N GLY A 113 -7.68 -16.75 -22.68
CA GLY A 113 -8.32 -16.18 -21.49
C GLY A 113 -7.68 -14.91 -20.93
N ARG A 114 -6.72 -14.29 -21.63
CA ARG A 114 -5.99 -13.10 -21.14
C ARG A 114 -6.87 -11.85 -21.01
N HIS A 115 -7.81 -11.60 -21.94
CA HIS A 115 -8.57 -10.35 -21.97
C HIS A 115 -9.55 -10.15 -20.78
N PRO A 116 -10.34 -11.16 -20.37
CA PRO A 116 -11.24 -11.01 -19.21
C PRO A 116 -10.50 -10.69 -17.90
N ILE A 117 -9.36 -11.37 -17.66
CA ILE A 117 -8.56 -11.17 -16.44
C ILE A 117 -7.85 -9.82 -16.46
N GLU A 118 -7.39 -9.38 -17.63
CA GLU A 118 -6.83 -8.05 -17.81
C GLU A 118 -7.85 -6.94 -17.58
N ASN A 119 -9.09 -7.12 -18.03
CA ASN A 119 -10.19 -6.20 -17.77
C ASN A 119 -10.61 -6.19 -16.30
N LEU A 120 -10.68 -7.36 -15.66
CA LEU A 120 -11.01 -7.49 -14.23
C LEU A 120 -9.98 -6.79 -13.35
N PHE A 121 -8.71 -6.97 -13.66
CA PHE A 121 -7.62 -6.27 -12.99
C PHE A 121 -7.70 -4.76 -13.19
N ALA A 122 -7.95 -4.31 -14.41
CA ALA A 122 -8.05 -2.90 -14.70
C ALA A 122 -9.25 -2.24 -13.98
N LEU A 123 -10.40 -2.89 -14.01
CA LEU A 123 -11.60 -2.40 -13.33
C LEU A 123 -11.38 -2.30 -11.82
N SER A 124 -10.82 -3.35 -11.22
CA SER A 124 -10.48 -3.34 -9.78
C SER A 124 -9.39 -2.30 -9.44
N SER A 125 -8.49 -1.96 -10.37
CA SER A 125 -7.50 -0.89 -10.22
C SER A 125 -8.10 0.51 -10.09
N ILE A 126 -9.28 0.71 -10.65
CA ILE A 126 -9.99 2.00 -10.58
C ILE A 126 -10.99 1.97 -9.43
N LEU A 127 -11.73 0.87 -9.33
CA LEU A 127 -12.82 0.71 -8.37
C LEU A 127 -12.34 0.79 -6.93
N THR A 128 -11.27 0.08 -6.57
CA THR A 128 -10.75 0.06 -5.19
C THR A 128 -10.33 1.45 -4.69
N PRO A 129 -9.42 2.20 -5.34
CA PRO A 129 -9.05 3.53 -4.87
C PRO A 129 -10.22 4.52 -4.95
N PHE A 130 -11.12 4.37 -5.92
CA PHE A 130 -12.33 5.19 -6.00
C PHE A 130 -13.21 4.99 -4.76
N THR A 131 -13.57 3.75 -4.42
CA THR A 131 -14.45 3.49 -3.28
C THR A 131 -13.78 3.81 -1.95
N LEU A 132 -12.49 3.53 -1.77
CA LEU A 132 -11.75 3.97 -0.58
C LEU A 132 -11.70 5.50 -0.48
N GLY A 133 -11.55 6.22 -1.59
CA GLY A 133 -11.66 7.68 -1.61
C GLY A 133 -13.06 8.17 -1.24
N THR A 134 -14.12 7.50 -1.71
CA THR A 134 -15.50 7.86 -1.32
C THR A 134 -15.77 7.64 0.16
N VAL A 135 -15.15 6.62 0.78
CA VAL A 135 -15.19 6.39 2.24
C VAL A 135 -14.57 7.57 2.97
N VAL A 136 -13.35 7.98 2.57
CA VAL A 136 -12.68 9.15 3.13
C VAL A 136 -13.54 10.40 2.97
N GLY A 137 -14.16 10.60 1.80
CA GLY A 137 -15.05 11.75 1.59
C GLY A 137 -16.36 11.70 2.35
N GLY A 138 -16.88 10.51 2.67
CA GLY A 138 -18.08 10.36 3.50
C GLY A 138 -17.78 10.76 4.95
N ILE A 139 -16.60 10.37 5.45
CA ILE A 139 -16.07 10.81 6.75
C ILE A 139 -15.85 12.33 6.71
N ALA A 140 -15.12 12.83 5.70
CA ALA A 140 -14.73 14.24 5.59
C ALA A 140 -15.92 15.19 5.45
N SER A 141 -16.99 14.76 4.77
CA SER A 141 -18.22 15.54 4.63
C SER A 141 -19.19 15.42 5.81
N GLY A 142 -18.82 14.65 6.84
CA GLY A 142 -19.63 14.52 8.05
C GLY A 142 -20.91 13.72 7.86
N ARG A 143 -20.93 12.76 6.93
CA ARG A 143 -22.09 11.90 6.64
C ARG A 143 -22.09 10.58 7.40
N VAL A 144 -21.16 10.42 8.33
CA VAL A 144 -21.08 9.26 9.22
C VAL A 144 -21.58 9.67 10.61
N PRO A 145 -22.86 9.44 10.93
CA PRO A 145 -23.39 9.71 12.26
C PRO A 145 -22.79 8.75 13.29
N ILE A 146 -22.77 9.17 14.55
CA ILE A 146 -22.28 8.35 15.67
C ILE A 146 -23.31 7.25 15.96
N GLY A 147 -22.84 6.01 16.02
CA GLY A 147 -23.66 4.84 16.30
C GLY A 147 -23.54 3.78 15.22
N ASN A 148 -23.94 2.55 15.55
CA ASN A 148 -23.93 1.45 14.60
C ASN A 148 -25.17 1.51 13.71
N ALA A 149 -24.96 1.43 12.39
CA ALA A 149 -26.02 1.41 11.36
C ALA A 149 -26.98 2.62 11.41
N THR A 150 -26.49 3.77 11.86
CA THR A 150 -27.27 5.02 11.95
C THR A 150 -27.24 5.85 10.67
N GLY A 151 -26.24 5.65 9.81
CA GLY A 151 -26.11 6.35 8.53
C GLY A 151 -26.71 5.57 7.37
N ASP A 152 -27.04 6.27 6.29
CA ASP A 152 -27.60 5.67 5.08
C ASP A 152 -26.50 5.00 4.23
N LEU A 153 -26.73 3.76 3.81
CA LEU A 153 -25.71 2.92 3.16
C LEU A 153 -25.30 3.40 1.76
N ILE A 154 -26.07 4.30 1.14
CA ILE A 154 -25.87 4.74 -0.25
C ILE A 154 -25.42 6.20 -0.29
N THR A 155 -26.22 7.10 0.29
CA THR A 155 -26.00 8.55 0.26
C THR A 155 -24.80 8.99 1.09
N SER A 156 -24.40 8.21 2.10
CA SER A 156 -23.23 8.52 2.93
C SER A 156 -21.91 8.51 2.15
N TRP A 157 -21.85 7.83 1.00
CA TRP A 157 -20.66 7.78 0.13
C TRP A 157 -20.92 8.21 -1.31
N LEU A 158 -22.17 8.30 -1.75
CA LEU A 158 -22.57 8.86 -3.06
C LEU A 158 -23.05 10.31 -2.94
N ASN A 159 -22.13 11.18 -2.55
CA ASN A 159 -22.36 12.62 -2.47
C ASN A 159 -21.25 13.37 -3.23
N PRO A 160 -21.44 14.66 -3.56
CA PRO A 160 -20.47 15.42 -4.35
C PRO A 160 -19.05 15.38 -3.78
N THR A 161 -18.88 15.56 -2.47
CA THR A 161 -17.56 15.51 -1.82
C THR A 161 -16.92 14.12 -1.89
N SER A 162 -17.68 13.06 -1.62
CA SER A 162 -17.19 11.68 -1.70
C SER A 162 -16.79 11.27 -3.11
N VAL A 163 -17.63 11.58 -4.11
CA VAL A 163 -17.34 11.26 -5.52
C VAL A 163 -16.10 12.01 -5.99
N LEU A 164 -15.97 13.28 -5.63
CA LEU A 164 -14.77 14.08 -5.90
C LEU A 164 -13.52 13.45 -5.28
N ILE A 165 -13.55 13.08 -4.00
CA ILE A 165 -12.38 12.50 -3.31
C ILE A 165 -12.06 11.11 -3.88
N GLY A 166 -13.07 10.33 -4.25
CA GLY A 166 -12.89 9.08 -5.02
C GLY A 166 -12.18 9.31 -6.35
N ALA A 167 -12.63 10.29 -7.14
CA ALA A 167 -11.99 10.66 -8.40
C ALA A 167 -10.56 11.19 -8.20
N LEU A 168 -10.33 11.94 -7.13
CA LEU A 168 -9.00 12.43 -6.75
C LEU A 168 -8.07 11.28 -6.39
N ALA A 169 -8.55 10.28 -5.63
CA ALA A 169 -7.76 9.09 -5.29
C ALA A 169 -7.31 8.29 -6.52
N VAL A 170 -8.19 8.11 -7.52
CA VAL A 170 -7.85 7.47 -8.80
C VAL A 170 -6.82 8.31 -9.57
N THR A 171 -7.03 9.63 -9.63
CA THR A 171 -6.14 10.55 -10.37
C THR A 171 -4.75 10.62 -9.73
N ILE A 172 -4.66 10.69 -8.39
CA ILE A 172 -3.42 10.62 -7.62
C ILE A 172 -2.70 9.29 -7.90
N GLY A 173 -3.44 8.17 -7.95
CA GLY A 173 -2.84 6.88 -8.30
C GLY A 173 -2.24 6.86 -9.69
N GLY A 174 -2.98 7.33 -10.70
CA GLY A 174 -2.47 7.47 -12.06
C GLY A 174 -1.22 8.35 -12.13
N TYR A 175 -1.22 9.47 -11.40
CA TYR A 175 -0.10 10.39 -11.29
C TYR A 175 1.15 9.78 -10.65
N LEU A 176 1.02 9.20 -9.45
CA LEU A 176 2.14 8.57 -8.75
C LEU A 176 2.73 7.40 -9.55
N ALA A 177 1.86 6.58 -10.15
CA ALA A 177 2.29 5.49 -11.02
C ALA A 177 3.07 6.00 -12.23
N ALA A 178 2.61 7.07 -12.89
CA ALA A 178 3.29 7.63 -14.05
C ALA A 178 4.67 8.22 -13.69
N VAL A 179 4.78 8.92 -12.56
CA VAL A 179 6.07 9.44 -12.07
C VAL A 179 7.04 8.29 -11.78
N TYR A 180 6.58 7.24 -11.11
CA TYR A 180 7.40 6.07 -10.80
C TYR A 180 7.83 5.32 -12.08
N LEU A 181 6.90 5.04 -12.98
CA LEU A 181 7.18 4.29 -14.22
C LEU A 181 8.08 5.08 -15.17
N ALA A 182 8.00 6.41 -15.20
CA ALA A 182 8.94 7.26 -15.92
C ALA A 182 10.35 7.18 -15.32
N ALA A 183 10.47 7.20 -13.99
CA ALA A 183 11.75 7.03 -13.31
C ALA A 183 12.38 5.66 -13.61
N ASP A 184 11.55 4.62 -13.63
CA ASP A 184 11.95 3.26 -13.91
C ASP A 184 12.42 3.09 -15.36
N ALA A 185 11.66 3.61 -16.33
CA ALA A 185 12.04 3.60 -17.74
C ALA A 185 13.34 4.40 -17.99
N HIS A 186 13.52 5.53 -17.31
CA HIS A 186 14.76 6.29 -17.37
C HIS A 186 15.97 5.49 -16.85
N ARG A 187 15.81 4.77 -15.74
CA ARG A 187 16.85 3.87 -15.20
C ARG A 187 17.21 2.75 -16.17
N LEU A 188 16.22 2.20 -16.87
CA LEU A 188 16.41 1.13 -17.87
C LEU A 188 16.89 1.64 -19.25
N GLY A 189 17.01 2.96 -19.44
CA GLY A 189 17.41 3.55 -20.72
C GLY A 189 16.35 3.46 -21.83
N THR A 190 15.10 3.15 -21.51
CA THR A 190 14.01 2.99 -22.49
C THR A 190 13.32 4.33 -22.80
N ARG A 191 13.99 5.15 -23.62
CA ARG A 191 13.57 6.53 -23.91
C ARG A 191 12.14 6.70 -24.41
N THR A 192 11.61 5.75 -25.19
CA THR A 192 10.22 5.81 -25.69
C THR A 192 9.20 5.69 -24.56
N LEU A 193 9.40 4.71 -23.66
CA LEU A 193 8.58 4.51 -22.47
C LEU A 193 8.71 5.68 -21.49
N GLU A 194 9.94 6.18 -21.30
CA GLU A 194 10.20 7.35 -20.45
C GLU A 194 9.36 8.56 -20.91
N LEU A 195 9.40 8.89 -22.20
CA LEU A 195 8.66 10.03 -22.74
C LEU A 195 7.14 9.87 -22.63
N ASP A 196 6.63 8.66 -22.85
CA ASP A 196 5.20 8.36 -22.73
C ASP A 196 4.72 8.48 -21.27
N PHE A 197 5.45 7.90 -20.31
CA PHE A 197 5.11 8.02 -18.89
C PHE A 197 5.36 9.43 -18.33
N ARG A 198 6.35 10.16 -18.85
CA ARG A 198 6.54 11.58 -18.51
C ARG A 198 5.34 12.42 -18.94
N ALA A 199 4.84 12.22 -20.17
CA ALA A 199 3.66 12.92 -20.64
C ALA A 199 2.44 12.60 -19.75
N ARG A 200 2.24 11.32 -19.42
CA ARG A 200 1.18 10.87 -18.51
C ARG A 200 1.29 11.46 -17.11
N ALA A 201 2.50 11.56 -16.57
CA ALA A 201 2.75 12.16 -15.25
C ALA A 201 2.40 13.65 -15.24
N LEU A 202 2.79 14.38 -16.30
CA LEU A 202 2.46 15.80 -16.41
C LEU A 202 0.96 16.03 -16.59
N THR A 203 0.30 15.25 -17.46
CA THR A 203 -1.14 15.40 -17.70
C THR A 203 -1.95 15.04 -16.45
N THR A 204 -1.68 13.89 -15.82
CA THR A 204 -2.40 13.50 -14.60
C THR A 204 -2.07 14.38 -13.40
N GLY A 205 -0.86 14.92 -13.30
CA GLY A 205 -0.53 15.90 -12.26
C GLY A 205 -1.29 17.22 -12.43
N ILE A 206 -1.43 17.72 -13.67
CA ILE A 206 -2.29 18.88 -13.97
C ILE A 206 -3.76 18.56 -13.67
N CYS A 207 -4.26 17.39 -14.09
CA CYS A 207 -5.63 16.96 -13.79
C CYS A 207 -5.87 16.83 -12.28
N ALA A 208 -4.91 16.29 -11.52
CA ALA A 208 -5.01 16.19 -10.06
C ALA A 208 -5.08 17.57 -9.41
N GLY A 209 -4.24 18.51 -9.85
CA GLY A 209 -4.27 19.90 -9.39
C GLY A 209 -5.59 20.60 -9.73
N ALA A 210 -6.06 20.47 -10.96
CA ALA A 210 -7.34 21.02 -11.40
C ALA A 210 -8.52 20.43 -10.62
N LEU A 211 -8.52 19.11 -10.40
CA LEU A 211 -9.55 18.42 -9.63
C LEU A 211 -9.52 18.81 -8.15
N ALA A 212 -8.33 19.00 -7.56
CA ALA A 212 -8.20 19.50 -6.19
C ALA A 212 -8.74 20.94 -6.05
N LEU A 213 -8.45 21.82 -7.02
CA LEU A 213 -8.96 23.20 -7.04
C LEU A 213 -10.47 23.24 -7.25
N ALA A 214 -11.00 22.50 -8.21
CA ALA A 214 -12.45 22.34 -8.39
C ALA A 214 -13.08 21.72 -7.14
N GLY A 215 -12.35 20.84 -6.48
CA GLY A 215 -12.75 20.21 -5.24
C GLY A 215 -12.98 21.16 -4.08
N LEU A 216 -12.18 22.24 -3.98
CA LEU A 216 -12.42 23.28 -2.98
C LEU A 216 -13.79 23.96 -3.17
N LEU A 217 -14.24 24.14 -4.41
CA LEU A 217 -15.57 24.69 -4.70
C LEU A 217 -16.67 23.71 -4.29
N VAL A 218 -16.52 22.43 -4.65
CA VAL A 218 -17.49 21.39 -4.26
C VAL A 218 -17.60 21.28 -2.74
N VAL A 219 -16.46 21.21 -2.04
CA VAL A 219 -16.39 21.12 -0.58
C VAL A 219 -16.98 22.37 0.09
N ARG A 220 -16.81 23.56 -0.50
CA ARG A 220 -17.43 24.80 0.01
C ARG A 220 -18.95 24.71 0.12
N TYR A 221 -19.61 24.08 -0.85
CA TYR A 221 -21.07 23.94 -0.87
C TYR A 221 -21.55 22.70 -0.12
N ASP A 222 -20.88 21.57 -0.29
CA ASP A 222 -21.34 20.26 0.18
C ASP A 222 -20.85 19.91 1.59
N ALA A 223 -19.71 20.46 2.02
CA ALA A 223 -19.12 20.21 3.33
C ALA A 223 -18.49 21.50 3.94
N PRO A 224 -19.31 22.49 4.35
CA PRO A 224 -18.82 23.80 4.79
C PRO A 224 -17.88 23.75 6.00
N SER A 225 -18.10 22.80 6.92
CA SER A 225 -17.23 22.57 8.09
C SER A 225 -15.81 22.18 7.67
N LEU A 226 -15.69 21.27 6.69
CA LEU A 226 -14.41 20.87 6.11
C LEU A 226 -13.76 22.03 5.35
N PHE A 227 -14.53 22.79 4.57
CA PHE A 227 -14.01 23.96 3.85
C PHE A 227 -13.39 25.00 4.80
N ASN A 228 -14.08 25.32 5.90
CA ASN A 228 -13.57 26.25 6.90
C ASN A 228 -12.30 25.72 7.59
N GLY A 229 -12.25 24.42 7.86
CA GLY A 229 -11.05 23.77 8.39
C GLY A 229 -9.87 23.82 7.40
N LEU A 230 -10.12 23.57 6.12
CA LEU A 230 -9.10 23.62 5.07
C LEU A 230 -8.60 25.04 4.78
N THR A 231 -9.44 26.06 5.01
CA THR A 231 -9.08 27.47 4.82
C THR A 231 -8.52 28.14 6.09
N SER A 232 -8.50 27.44 7.22
CA SER A 232 -7.81 27.88 8.44
C SER A 232 -6.29 27.89 8.27
N ASP A 233 -5.56 28.60 9.15
CA ASP A 233 -4.09 28.78 9.04
C ASP A 233 -3.32 27.46 8.82
N GLY A 234 -3.67 26.41 9.57
CA GLY A 234 -3.03 25.10 9.46
C GLY A 234 -3.42 24.32 8.19
N GLY A 235 -4.70 24.35 7.83
CA GLY A 235 -5.20 23.69 6.61
C GLY A 235 -4.68 24.35 5.33
N ALA A 236 -4.71 25.69 5.30
CA ALA A 236 -4.26 26.49 4.16
C ALA A 236 -2.75 26.35 3.95
N ALA A 237 -1.97 26.31 5.03
CA ALA A 237 -0.53 26.04 4.95
C ALA A 237 -0.23 24.68 4.31
N MET A 238 -0.96 23.62 4.68
CA MET A 238 -0.77 22.29 4.08
C MET A 238 -1.23 22.22 2.63
N ILE A 239 -2.31 22.91 2.26
CA ILE A 239 -2.75 23.03 0.85
C ILE A 239 -1.69 23.79 0.03
N GLY A 240 -1.19 24.91 0.55
CA GLY A 240 -0.13 25.69 -0.10
C GLY A 240 1.15 24.88 -0.29
N PHE A 241 1.56 24.14 0.74
CA PHE A 241 2.70 23.24 0.67
C PHE A 241 2.48 22.10 -0.35
N SER A 242 1.28 21.49 -0.37
CA SER A 242 0.93 20.48 -1.37
C SER A 242 0.99 21.03 -2.79
N ALA A 243 0.44 22.23 -3.03
CA ALA A 243 0.48 22.89 -4.32
C ALA A 243 1.93 23.18 -4.75
N ALA A 244 2.76 23.71 -3.85
CA ALA A 244 4.18 23.97 -4.11
C ALA A 244 4.96 22.69 -4.42
N ALA A 245 4.75 21.62 -3.64
CA ALA A 245 5.37 20.31 -3.86
C ALA A 245 4.90 19.66 -5.17
N GLY A 246 3.62 19.80 -5.52
CA GLY A 246 3.04 19.34 -6.78
C GLY A 246 3.65 20.07 -7.99
N LEU A 247 3.72 21.41 -7.95
CA LEU A 247 4.37 22.22 -8.99
C LEU A 247 5.86 21.90 -9.12
N THR A 248 6.55 21.72 -7.99
CA THR A 248 7.95 21.28 -7.96
C THR A 248 8.10 19.92 -8.65
N THR A 249 7.19 18.99 -8.40
CA THR A 249 7.22 17.68 -9.07
C THR A 249 7.03 17.83 -10.58
N LEU A 250 6.04 18.61 -11.03
CA LEU A 250 5.80 18.84 -12.45
C LEU A 250 7.04 19.45 -13.13
N PHE A 251 7.69 20.41 -12.47
CA PHE A 251 8.93 21.01 -12.95
C PHE A 251 10.07 19.98 -13.06
N LEU A 252 10.29 19.17 -12.02
CA LEU A 252 11.34 18.16 -11.98
C LEU A 252 11.12 17.04 -13.02
N VAL A 253 9.87 16.57 -13.17
CA VAL A 253 9.48 15.60 -14.21
C VAL A 253 9.74 16.19 -15.60
N ARG A 254 9.42 17.46 -15.82
CA ARG A 254 9.69 18.15 -17.10
C ARG A 254 11.19 18.28 -17.38
N ARG A 255 12.03 18.36 -16.35
CA ARG A 255 13.49 18.41 -16.43
C ARG A 255 14.16 17.03 -16.39
N HIS A 256 13.41 15.93 -16.43
CA HIS A 256 13.93 14.55 -16.35
C HIS A 256 14.62 14.18 -15.01
N HIS A 257 14.40 14.96 -13.94
CA HIS A 257 14.96 14.69 -12.62
C HIS A 257 13.99 13.85 -11.77
N TYR A 258 13.88 12.56 -12.10
CA TYR A 258 12.86 11.67 -11.50
C TYR A 258 13.11 11.27 -10.04
N GLY A 259 14.37 11.23 -9.60
CA GLY A 259 14.72 10.95 -8.20
C GLY A 259 14.04 11.90 -7.21
N PRO A 260 14.34 13.21 -7.26
CA PRO A 260 13.69 14.19 -6.40
C PRO A 260 12.20 14.37 -6.71
N ALA A 261 11.76 14.15 -7.95
CA ALA A 261 10.34 14.21 -8.32
C ALA A 261 9.48 13.21 -7.53
N ARG A 262 9.99 12.00 -7.25
CA ARG A 262 9.27 11.01 -6.43
C ARG A 262 9.07 11.51 -4.99
N VAL A 263 10.08 12.15 -4.42
CA VAL A 263 10.02 12.70 -3.05
C VAL A 263 9.03 13.86 -2.99
N SER A 264 9.10 14.80 -3.93
CA SER A 264 8.17 15.92 -3.98
C SER A 264 6.73 15.46 -4.25
N ALA A 265 6.52 14.43 -5.07
CA ALA A 265 5.20 13.83 -5.30
C ALA A 265 4.64 13.23 -4.00
N ALA A 266 5.48 12.52 -3.26
CA ALA A 266 5.09 11.89 -2.00
C ALA A 266 4.74 12.94 -0.94
N LEU A 267 5.55 14.00 -0.84
CA LEU A 267 5.30 15.12 0.06
C LEU A 267 3.98 15.85 -0.27
N ALA A 268 3.67 16.03 -1.55
CA ALA A 268 2.41 16.66 -1.97
C ALA A 268 1.20 15.86 -1.47
N VAL A 269 1.19 14.53 -1.69
CA VAL A 269 0.09 13.65 -1.27
C VAL A 269 -0.01 13.56 0.26
N ALA A 270 1.13 13.42 0.95
CA ALA A 270 1.16 13.41 2.42
C ALA A 270 0.60 14.72 3.00
N ALA A 271 0.89 15.85 2.37
CA ALA A 271 0.38 17.15 2.78
C ALA A 271 -1.14 17.31 2.56
N VAL A 272 -1.71 16.69 1.51
CA VAL A 272 -3.18 16.64 1.35
C VAL A 272 -3.82 15.90 2.52
N ILE A 273 -3.26 14.75 2.91
CA ILE A 273 -3.77 13.95 4.04
C ILE A 273 -3.60 14.70 5.37
N ALA A 274 -2.45 15.35 5.58
CA ALA A 274 -2.19 16.17 6.76
C ALA A 274 -3.14 17.39 6.83
N GLY A 275 -3.38 18.06 5.70
CA GLY A 275 -4.31 19.18 5.60
C GLY A 275 -5.74 18.75 5.94
N TRP A 276 -6.18 17.59 5.46
CA TRP A 276 -7.47 17.01 5.83
C TRP A 276 -7.56 16.69 7.32
N ALA A 277 -6.49 16.13 7.91
CA ALA A 277 -6.45 15.83 9.33
C ALA A 277 -6.55 17.11 10.19
N LEU A 278 -5.78 18.15 9.84
CA LEU A 278 -5.81 19.44 10.52
C LEU A 278 -7.17 20.13 10.38
N ALA A 279 -7.79 20.06 9.20
CA ALA A 279 -9.10 20.65 8.94
C ALA A 279 -10.23 20.06 9.79
N GLN A 280 -10.13 18.80 10.19
CA GLN A 280 -11.14 18.13 11.01
C GLN A 280 -10.90 18.23 12.52
N ARG A 281 -9.69 18.60 12.96
CA ARG A 281 -9.37 18.67 14.39
C ARG A 281 -10.31 19.66 15.11
N PRO A 282 -10.79 19.33 16.32
CA PRO A 282 -10.45 18.16 17.15
C PRO A 282 -11.38 16.94 16.96
N ARG A 283 -12.18 16.90 15.90
CA ARG A 283 -13.25 15.92 15.70
C ARG A 283 -12.79 14.77 14.81
N VAL A 284 -13.26 13.55 15.12
CA VAL A 284 -13.12 12.37 14.25
C VAL A 284 -14.37 12.19 13.39
N LEU A 285 -15.54 12.40 14.00
CA LEU A 285 -16.86 12.35 13.37
C LEU A 285 -17.70 13.57 13.84
N PRO A 286 -18.80 13.91 13.17
CA PRO A 286 -19.72 14.94 13.63
C PRO A 286 -20.18 14.66 15.07
N GLY A 287 -19.89 15.58 15.99
CA GLY A 287 -20.24 15.44 17.40
C GLY A 287 -19.32 14.53 18.23
N LEU A 288 -18.25 13.95 17.64
CA LEU A 288 -17.32 13.06 18.34
C LEU A 288 -15.88 13.58 18.24
N THR A 289 -15.33 14.01 19.38
CA THR A 289 -13.92 14.43 19.48
C THR A 289 -12.97 13.23 19.56
N ILE A 290 -11.68 13.46 19.26
CA ILE A 290 -10.63 12.43 19.39
C ILE A 290 -10.59 11.86 20.81
N ASP A 291 -10.71 12.71 21.84
CA ASP A 291 -10.68 12.27 23.23
C ASP A 291 -11.92 11.46 23.61
N GLN A 292 -13.11 11.84 23.13
CA GLN A 292 -14.35 11.09 23.37
C GLN A 292 -14.37 9.75 22.62
N ALA A 293 -13.77 9.69 21.43
CA ALA A 293 -13.69 8.46 20.64
C ALA A 293 -12.69 7.44 21.22
N ALA A 294 -11.72 7.91 22.01
CA ALA A 294 -10.57 7.12 22.41
C ALA A 294 -10.92 6.00 23.40
N ALA A 295 -10.28 4.85 23.22
CA ALA A 295 -10.35 3.74 24.15
C ALA A 295 -9.70 4.09 25.52
N GLY A 296 -9.90 3.20 26.50
CA GLY A 296 -9.29 3.34 27.82
C GLY A 296 -7.76 3.46 27.79
N ARG A 297 -7.19 4.12 28.80
CA ARG A 297 -5.76 4.43 28.88
C ARG A 297 -4.84 3.22 28.69
N SER A 298 -5.21 2.07 29.27
CA SER A 298 -4.46 0.82 29.16
C SER A 298 -4.39 0.33 27.72
N THR A 299 -5.51 0.36 26.99
CA THR A 299 -5.59 0.00 25.57
C THR A 299 -4.74 0.93 24.72
N LEU A 300 -4.84 2.25 24.92
CA LEU A 300 -4.03 3.21 24.17
C LEU A 300 -2.53 2.99 24.39
N LEU A 301 -2.13 2.75 25.63
CA LEU A 301 -0.72 2.47 25.97
C LEU A 301 -0.24 1.17 25.32
N ALA A 302 -1.06 0.11 25.35
CA ALA A 302 -0.74 -1.15 24.69
C ALA A 302 -0.58 -0.99 23.17
N VAL A 303 -1.47 -0.25 22.52
CA VAL A 303 -1.37 0.07 21.07
C VAL A 303 -0.09 0.84 20.78
N ILE A 304 0.24 1.87 21.56
CA ILE A 304 1.45 2.68 21.35
C ILE A 304 2.70 1.82 21.47
N ILE A 305 2.80 0.99 22.52
CA ILE A 305 3.95 0.09 22.72
C ILE A 305 4.04 -0.95 21.61
N ALA A 306 2.91 -1.56 21.23
CA ALA A 306 2.89 -2.58 20.18
C ALA A 306 3.33 -2.00 18.82
N VAL A 307 2.84 -0.81 18.46
CA VAL A 307 3.25 -0.13 17.22
C VAL A 307 4.72 0.26 17.27
N ALA A 308 5.20 0.81 18.39
CA ALA A 308 6.61 1.17 18.55
C ALA A 308 7.52 -0.06 18.47
N GLY A 309 7.17 -1.15 19.16
CA GLY A 309 7.90 -2.42 19.10
C GLY A 309 7.91 -3.04 17.70
N GLY A 310 6.75 -3.03 17.03
CA GLY A 310 6.64 -3.47 15.63
C GLY A 310 7.49 -2.63 14.68
N ALA A 311 7.51 -1.30 14.84
CA ALA A 311 8.32 -0.40 14.03
C ALA A 311 9.82 -0.65 14.18
N ILE A 312 10.29 -1.00 15.39
CA ILE A 312 11.70 -1.34 15.63
C ILE A 312 12.14 -2.56 14.80
N VAL A 313 11.24 -3.51 14.55
CA VAL A 313 11.54 -4.69 13.72
C VAL A 313 11.32 -4.39 12.23
N LEU A 314 10.19 -3.74 11.91
CA LEU A 314 9.76 -3.52 10.54
C LEU A 314 10.63 -2.51 9.80
N VAL A 315 10.95 -1.36 10.43
CA VAL A 315 11.65 -0.26 9.76
C VAL A 315 13.06 -0.67 9.31
N PRO A 316 13.91 -1.29 10.15
CA PRO A 316 15.22 -1.77 9.70
C PRO A 316 15.11 -2.83 8.60
N SER A 317 14.11 -3.71 8.68
CA SER A 317 13.87 -4.75 7.67
C SER A 317 13.49 -4.16 6.32
N LEU A 318 12.60 -3.16 6.31
CA LEU A 318 12.22 -2.43 5.09
C LEU A 318 13.39 -1.61 4.53
N ILE A 319 14.16 -0.93 5.37
CA ILE A 319 15.36 -0.19 4.93
C ILE A 319 16.34 -1.14 4.26
N LEU A 320 16.61 -2.30 4.88
CA LEU A 320 17.48 -3.32 4.32
C LEU A 320 16.95 -3.82 2.96
N LEU A 321 15.67 -4.16 2.88
CA LEU A 321 15.04 -4.61 1.64
C LEU A 321 15.15 -3.57 0.52
N PHE A 322 14.73 -2.32 0.78
CA PHE A 322 14.81 -1.24 -0.20
C PHE A 322 16.26 -0.97 -0.61
N HIS A 323 17.19 -0.99 0.33
CA HIS A 323 18.61 -0.80 0.03
C HIS A 323 19.17 -1.91 -0.88
N LEU A 324 18.75 -3.16 -0.70
CA LEU A 324 19.15 -4.28 -1.56
C LEU A 324 18.53 -4.18 -2.97
N VAL A 325 17.25 -3.84 -3.07
CA VAL A 325 16.53 -3.65 -4.34
C VAL A 325 17.10 -2.46 -5.11
N LEU A 326 17.31 -1.31 -4.46
CA LEU A 326 17.85 -0.10 -5.10
C LEU A 326 19.30 -0.26 -5.58
N ARG A 327 20.07 -1.17 -4.97
CA ARG A 327 21.42 -1.52 -5.42
C ARG A 327 21.45 -2.56 -6.56
N GLY A 328 20.28 -2.98 -7.07
CA GLY A 328 20.19 -3.96 -8.17
C GLY A 328 20.67 -5.37 -7.79
N ARG A 329 20.89 -5.66 -6.50
CA ARG A 329 21.41 -6.97 -6.06
C ARG A 329 20.36 -8.08 -6.14
N LEU A 330 19.11 -7.73 -6.44
CA LEU A 330 17.99 -8.65 -6.59
C LEU A 330 17.42 -8.63 -8.02
N ASP A 331 18.02 -7.90 -8.97
CA ASP A 331 17.60 -7.94 -10.37
C ASP A 331 18.11 -9.25 -11.01
N PRO A 332 17.22 -10.17 -11.43
CA PRO A 332 17.62 -11.43 -12.07
C PRO A 332 18.40 -11.22 -13.37
N ALA A 333 18.19 -10.07 -14.02
CA ALA A 333 18.85 -9.69 -15.27
C ALA A 333 20.29 -9.15 -15.09
N ALA A 334 20.73 -8.91 -13.86
CA ALA A 334 22.05 -8.34 -13.57
C ALA A 334 23.11 -9.39 -13.21
N ALA A 335 22.78 -10.68 -13.17
CA ALA A 335 23.78 -11.73 -13.05
C ALA A 335 24.47 -11.92 -14.40
N PRO A 336 25.75 -11.54 -14.58
CA PRO A 336 26.53 -12.09 -15.68
C PRO A 336 26.61 -13.61 -15.47
N ASP A 337 26.77 -14.39 -16.54
CA ASP A 337 27.07 -15.82 -16.54
C ASP A 337 28.24 -16.17 -15.60
N ALA A 338 27.98 -16.20 -14.30
CA ALA A 338 28.88 -16.72 -13.31
C ALA A 338 28.54 -18.20 -13.22
N THR A 339 29.36 -19.00 -13.89
CA THR A 339 29.53 -20.41 -13.56
C THR A 339 29.95 -20.51 -12.10
N VAL A 340 28.97 -20.53 -11.19
CA VAL A 340 29.19 -20.70 -9.76
C VAL A 340 29.84 -22.07 -9.58
N PRO A 341 31.10 -22.16 -9.12
CA PRO A 341 31.70 -23.45 -8.79
C PRO A 341 30.90 -24.03 -7.65
N THR A 342 30.35 -25.23 -7.83
CA THR A 342 29.63 -25.96 -6.79
C THR A 342 30.58 -26.20 -5.62
N PRO A 343 30.34 -25.62 -4.43
CA PRO A 343 31.16 -25.92 -3.26
C PRO A 343 30.91 -27.36 -2.82
N PRO A 344 31.90 -28.03 -2.22
CA PRO A 344 31.78 -29.40 -1.79
C PRO A 344 30.61 -29.58 -0.81
N SER A 345 29.82 -30.62 -1.05
CA SER A 345 28.63 -30.97 -0.27
C SER A 345 29.01 -31.49 1.11
N ILE A 346 29.18 -30.58 2.07
CA ILE A 346 29.25 -30.96 3.49
C ILE A 346 27.85 -31.39 3.93
N THR A 347 27.76 -32.56 4.55
CA THR A 347 26.56 -33.27 5.02
C THR A 347 25.63 -32.41 5.90
N ARG A 348 24.73 -31.64 5.26
CA ARG A 348 23.78 -30.72 5.94
C ARG A 348 22.52 -31.38 6.50
N LYS A 349 22.24 -32.66 6.22
CA LYS A 349 20.98 -33.35 6.58
C LYS A 349 20.69 -33.42 8.10
N GLY A 350 21.72 -33.46 8.94
CA GLY A 350 21.56 -33.53 10.39
C GLY A 350 21.04 -32.24 11.03
N ARG A 351 21.48 -31.08 10.53
CA ARG A 351 21.16 -29.76 11.09
C ARG A 351 19.71 -29.35 10.82
N THR A 352 19.17 -29.70 9.66
CA THR A 352 17.81 -29.36 9.24
C THR A 352 16.73 -30.10 10.04
N ARG A 353 16.97 -31.37 10.39
CA ARG A 353 16.05 -32.16 11.23
C ARG A 353 15.97 -31.64 12.66
N LEU A 354 17.13 -31.30 13.24
CA LEU A 354 17.21 -30.70 14.59
C LEU A 354 16.51 -29.33 14.66
N LEU A 355 16.71 -28.47 13.66
CA LEU A 355 16.05 -27.17 13.58
C LEU A 355 14.53 -27.29 13.39
N ALA A 356 14.07 -28.25 12.58
CA ALA A 356 12.64 -28.50 12.38
C ALA A 356 11.96 -29.04 13.65
N ALA A 357 12.63 -29.97 14.35
CA ALA A 357 12.15 -30.45 15.65
C ALA A 357 12.10 -29.32 16.69
N PHE A 358 13.13 -28.49 16.76
CA PHE A 358 13.18 -27.35 17.67
C PHE A 358 12.09 -26.30 17.37
N ALA A 359 11.84 -25.99 16.09
CA ALA A 359 10.74 -25.10 15.68
C ALA A 359 9.37 -25.67 16.07
N GLY A 360 9.14 -26.96 15.86
CA GLY A 360 7.88 -27.62 16.24
C GLY A 360 7.64 -27.62 17.76
N THR A 361 8.67 -27.93 18.55
CA THR A 361 8.57 -27.94 20.02
C THR A 361 8.37 -26.53 20.59
N THR A 362 9.08 -25.53 20.08
CA THR A 362 8.93 -24.14 20.53
C THR A 362 7.59 -23.53 20.12
N LEU A 363 7.01 -23.95 18.99
CA LEU A 363 5.64 -23.57 18.59
C LEU A 363 4.59 -24.12 19.56
N LEU A 364 4.64 -25.42 19.87
CA LEU A 364 3.66 -26.08 20.74
C LEU A 364 3.72 -25.51 22.16
N ILE A 365 4.93 -25.36 22.71
CA ILE A 365 5.12 -24.78 24.05
C ILE A 365 4.76 -23.29 24.04
N GLY A 366 5.20 -22.53 23.03
CA GLY A 366 4.93 -21.10 22.94
C GLY A 366 3.43 -20.79 22.84
N ALA A 367 2.71 -21.51 21.98
CA ALA A 367 1.27 -21.36 21.81
C ALA A 367 0.49 -21.82 23.05
N GLY A 368 0.86 -22.96 23.65
CA GLY A 368 0.23 -23.44 24.87
C GLY A 368 0.39 -22.47 26.05
N VAL A 369 1.61 -21.95 26.25
CA VAL A 369 1.90 -21.04 27.37
C VAL A 369 1.28 -19.65 27.15
N THR A 370 1.20 -19.14 25.92
CA THR A 370 0.55 -17.85 25.65
C THR A 370 -0.97 -17.91 25.82
N VAL A 371 -1.60 -19.03 25.48
CA VAL A 371 -3.06 -19.19 25.52
C VAL A 371 -3.57 -19.54 26.92
N PHE A 372 -2.86 -20.44 27.63
CA PHE A 372 -3.39 -21.05 28.87
C PHE A 372 -2.74 -20.54 30.15
N ALA A 373 -1.65 -19.76 30.10
CA ALA A 373 -1.02 -19.25 31.31
C ALA A 373 -1.61 -17.89 31.73
N ASP A 374 -2.08 -17.79 32.97
CA ASP A 374 -2.56 -16.55 33.57
C ASP A 374 -1.47 -15.59 34.09
N PRO A 375 -0.32 -16.06 34.62
CA PRO A 375 0.74 -15.16 35.07
C PRO A 375 1.39 -14.40 33.90
N GLY A 376 1.57 -13.08 34.05
CA GLY A 376 2.16 -12.23 32.99
C GLY A 376 3.58 -12.63 32.57
N TRP A 377 4.39 -13.15 33.51
CA TRP A 377 5.74 -13.65 33.21
C TRP A 377 5.71 -14.94 32.37
N ALA A 378 4.69 -15.79 32.55
CA ALA A 378 4.52 -17.01 31.79
C ALA A 378 4.12 -16.68 30.34
N ARG A 379 3.20 -15.72 30.13
CA ARG A 379 2.87 -15.23 28.78
C ARG A 379 4.08 -14.63 28.07
N ALA A 380 4.96 -13.91 28.78
CA ALA A 380 6.21 -13.40 28.21
C ALA A 380 7.13 -14.52 27.72
N LEU A 381 7.27 -15.61 28.49
CA LEU A 381 8.00 -16.82 28.07
C LEU A 381 7.37 -17.48 26.84
N GLY A 382 6.04 -17.55 26.79
CA GLY A 382 5.31 -18.06 25.62
C GLY A 382 5.61 -17.25 24.36
N VAL A 383 5.62 -15.91 24.46
CA VAL A 383 5.98 -15.01 23.36
C VAL A 383 7.43 -15.22 22.92
N ILE A 384 8.38 -15.36 23.85
CA ILE A 384 9.79 -15.65 23.55
C ILE A 384 9.94 -16.97 22.78
N CYS A 385 9.22 -18.02 23.18
CA CYS A 385 9.20 -19.30 22.48
C CYS A 385 8.63 -19.18 21.05
N LEU A 386 7.59 -18.38 20.85
CA LEU A 386 7.03 -18.12 19.52
C LEU A 386 8.00 -17.35 18.62
N PHE A 387 8.75 -16.39 19.16
CA PHE A 387 9.83 -15.72 18.42
C PHE A 387 10.98 -16.68 18.05
N ALA A 388 11.38 -17.57 18.97
CA ALA A 388 12.38 -18.59 18.70
C ALA A 388 11.92 -19.58 17.61
N CYS A 389 10.64 -19.95 17.61
CA CYS A 389 10.03 -20.72 16.52
C CYS A 389 10.12 -19.95 15.19
N ALA A 390 9.71 -18.68 15.15
CA ALA A 390 9.73 -17.88 13.94
C ALA A 390 11.15 -17.76 13.33
N LEU A 391 12.16 -17.52 14.17
CA LEU A 391 13.58 -17.48 13.77
C LEU A 391 14.06 -18.83 13.22
N SER A 392 13.64 -19.94 13.82
CA SER A 392 14.03 -21.29 13.41
C SER A 392 13.36 -21.70 12.10
N THR A 393 12.08 -21.39 11.91
CA THR A 393 11.33 -21.61 10.67
C THR A 393 11.87 -20.75 9.53
N PHE A 394 12.26 -19.51 9.80
CA PHE A 394 12.93 -18.65 8.82
C PHE A 394 14.30 -19.21 8.40
N SER A 395 15.06 -19.74 9.37
CA SER A 395 16.35 -20.41 9.11
C SER A 395 16.20 -21.71 8.31
N LEU A 396 15.05 -22.39 8.42
CA LEU A 396 14.70 -23.55 7.59
C LEU A 396 14.25 -23.15 6.19
N ALA A 397 13.45 -22.08 6.07
CA ALA A 397 12.95 -21.59 4.78
C ALA A 397 14.07 -21.03 3.89
N THR A 398 15.13 -20.49 4.49
CA THR A 398 16.32 -20.01 3.77
C THR A 398 17.31 -21.12 3.42
N ALA A 399 17.13 -22.35 3.94
CA ALA A 399 17.90 -23.51 3.53
C ALA A 399 17.32 -24.08 2.22
N GLN A 400 17.92 -23.73 1.08
CA GLN A 400 17.47 -24.21 -0.24
C GLN A 400 17.31 -25.75 -0.28
N PRO A 401 16.21 -26.28 -0.84
CA PRO A 401 16.08 -27.71 -1.06
C PRO A 401 16.99 -28.16 -2.22
N ASP A 402 17.67 -29.30 -2.02
CA ASP A 402 18.52 -29.94 -3.03
C ASP A 402 17.73 -30.14 -4.34
N GLN A 403 18.10 -29.43 -5.41
CA GLN A 403 17.63 -29.73 -6.75
C GLN A 403 18.15 -31.12 -7.15
N LYS A 404 17.25 -32.10 -7.22
CA LYS A 404 17.53 -33.38 -7.89
C LYS A 404 17.75 -33.10 -9.38
N THR A 405 19.01 -33.08 -9.80
CA THR A 405 19.38 -33.12 -11.22
C THR A 405 18.95 -34.46 -11.81
N SER A 406 17.94 -34.47 -12.69
CA SER A 406 17.68 -35.59 -13.59
C SER A 406 18.77 -35.63 -14.67
N PRO A 407 19.32 -36.81 -15.03
CA PRO A 407 20.35 -36.89 -16.05
C PRO A 407 19.77 -36.62 -17.45
N SER A 408 20.30 -35.62 -18.13
CA SER A 408 20.02 -35.32 -19.53
C SER A 408 20.54 -36.44 -20.43
N SER A 409 19.65 -37.12 -21.14
CA SER A 409 20.00 -38.05 -22.22
C SER A 409 20.51 -37.23 -23.42
N GLY A 410 21.84 -37.18 -23.59
CA GLY A 410 22.50 -36.59 -24.75
C GLY A 410 22.24 -37.41 -26.01
N ILE A 411 21.64 -36.77 -27.02
CA ILE A 411 21.59 -37.26 -28.40
C ILE A 411 23.01 -37.12 -28.97
N SER A 412 23.68 -38.25 -29.21
CA SER A 412 24.97 -38.28 -29.89
C SER A 412 24.78 -38.19 -31.41
N SER A 413 25.19 -37.06 -32.00
CA SER A 413 25.52 -36.99 -33.42
C SER A 413 26.91 -37.58 -33.64
N ARG A 414 27.04 -38.73 -34.32
CA ARG A 414 28.27 -39.12 -35.04
C ARG A 414 27.94 -39.96 -36.26
N ARG A 415 28.34 -39.37 -37.41
CA ARG A 415 28.66 -39.93 -38.73
C ARG A 415 27.51 -40.39 -39.62
#